data_AF-A0A7J9B8M6-F1
#
_entry.id   AF-A0A7J9B8M6-F1
#
_cell.length_a   1.000
_cell.length_b   1.000
_cell.length_c   1.000
_cell.angle_alpha   90.00
_cell.angle_beta   90.00
_cell.angle_gamma   90.00
#
_symmetry.space_group_name_H-M   'P 1'
#
loop_
_entity.id
_entity.type
_entity.pdbx_description
1 polymer ?
#
loop_
_entity_poly.entity_id
_entity_poly.type
_entity_poly.pdbx_seq_one_letter_code
_entity_poly.pdbx_strand_id
1 'polypeptide(L)'
;MGNLKSLCSVATILVVITYFCFSGVVVADIDLIKSICKQSQDYDFCMTSLGTDPRSETTDVRGLAMVSASLAVIQIQDTLGRIPDIIKQTTDPVAVRRLGVCENDYDGLLGNFQNAFRATSNNAFQDTVKFVRDGAKQVVDCHDIFRKDGPIATSPIEGDDVKVFKLAELMKKQKFLAFSTKKCFWAALLLFTYTHNAGSLLSSLLSSLVLCSSAGAGSLFLCWCWFFIPLLVICSSASAGSLFLFSTEEVSGSLFLLSTT
;
A
#
# COMPACT_ATOMS: atom_id res chain seq x y z
N MET A 1 -42.70 -5.82 -33.92
CA MET A 1 -42.28 -7.11 -33.31
C MET A 1 -40.76 -7.26 -33.09
N GLY A 2 -39.90 -6.30 -33.47
CA GLY A 2 -38.44 -6.37 -33.22
C GLY A 2 -37.98 -5.92 -31.83
N ASN A 3 -38.65 -4.92 -31.23
CA ASN A 3 -38.20 -4.32 -29.96
C ASN A 3 -38.38 -5.23 -28.73
N LEU A 4 -39.35 -6.14 -28.75
CA LEU A 4 -39.64 -7.03 -27.61
C LEU A 4 -38.58 -8.11 -27.41
N LYS A 5 -37.97 -8.62 -28.50
CA LYS A 5 -36.88 -9.61 -28.44
C LYS A 5 -35.58 -8.99 -27.90
N SER A 6 -35.32 -7.73 -28.25
CA SER A 6 -34.15 -6.98 -27.77
C SER A 6 -34.22 -6.72 -26.26
N LEU A 7 -35.39 -6.31 -25.75
CA LEU A 7 -35.58 -6.07 -24.30
C LEU A 7 -35.38 -7.34 -23.46
N CYS A 8 -35.83 -8.51 -23.91
CA CYS A 8 -35.60 -9.77 -23.19
C CYS A 8 -34.11 -10.18 -23.16
N SER A 9 -33.36 -9.88 -24.22
CA SER A 9 -31.92 -10.15 -24.27
C SER A 9 -31.14 -9.23 -23.32
N VAL A 10 -31.55 -7.96 -23.20
CA VAL A 10 -30.91 -7.02 -22.28
C VAL A 10 -31.21 -7.36 -20.82
N ALA A 11 -32.46 -7.75 -20.52
CA ALA A 11 -32.87 -8.15 -19.17
C ALA A 11 -32.13 -9.41 -18.69
N THR A 12 -31.90 -10.38 -19.57
CA THR A 12 -31.15 -11.60 -19.23
C THR A 12 -29.66 -11.32 -19.00
N ILE A 13 -29.03 -10.46 -19.82
CA ILE A 13 -27.65 -10.03 -19.61
C ILE A 13 -27.51 -9.27 -18.27
N LEU A 14 -28.45 -8.38 -17.96
CA LEU A 14 -28.47 -7.63 -16.69
C LEU A 14 -28.58 -8.54 -15.47
N VAL A 15 -29.44 -9.56 -15.54
CA VAL A 15 -29.60 -10.57 -14.47
C VAL A 15 -28.36 -11.43 -14.33
N VAL A 16 -27.71 -11.82 -15.44
CA VAL A 16 -26.46 -12.58 -15.41
C VAL A 16 -25.31 -11.74 -14.86
N ILE A 17 -25.21 -10.45 -15.22
CA ILE A 17 -24.18 -9.54 -14.67
C ILE A 17 -24.43 -9.29 -13.18
N THR A 18 -25.67 -9.07 -12.75
CA THR A 18 -25.96 -8.92 -11.31
C THR A 18 -25.69 -10.21 -10.56
N TYR A 19 -26.04 -11.37 -11.12
CA TYR A 19 -25.73 -12.68 -10.53
C TYR A 19 -24.22 -12.94 -10.47
N PHE A 20 -23.47 -12.60 -11.51
CA PHE A 20 -22.01 -12.75 -11.56
C PHE A 20 -21.29 -11.77 -10.63
N CYS A 21 -21.81 -10.54 -10.47
CA CYS A 21 -21.33 -9.56 -9.51
C CYS A 21 -21.67 -9.93 -8.05
N PHE A 22 -22.80 -10.59 -7.80
CA PHE A 22 -23.22 -11.03 -6.46
C PHE A 22 -22.64 -12.40 -6.05
N SER A 23 -22.26 -13.25 -7.00
CA SER A 23 -21.73 -14.60 -6.72
C SER A 23 -20.24 -14.60 -6.32
N GLY A 24 -19.60 -13.42 -6.24
CA GLY A 24 -18.29 -13.27 -5.64
C GLY A 24 -18.34 -13.27 -4.12
N VAL A 25 -18.87 -14.31 -3.49
CA VAL A 25 -18.50 -14.59 -2.09
C VAL A 25 -17.06 -15.08 -2.15
N VAL A 26 -16.12 -14.13 -2.04
CA VAL A 26 -14.73 -14.45 -1.76
C VAL A 26 -14.75 -15.02 -0.34
N VAL A 27 -14.70 -16.35 -0.23
CA VAL A 27 -14.23 -16.98 1.01
C VAL A 27 -12.75 -16.62 1.10
N ALA A 28 -12.51 -15.45 1.69
CA ALA A 28 -11.19 -14.96 2.00
C ALA A 28 -10.73 -15.69 3.25
N ASP A 29 -10.28 -16.93 3.10
CA ASP A 29 -9.80 -17.67 4.26
C ASP A 29 -8.27 -17.82 4.19
N ILE A 30 -7.76 -18.52 3.18
CA ILE A 30 -6.30 -18.71 3.06
C ILE A 30 -5.70 -18.16 1.76
N ASP A 31 -6.44 -18.21 0.65
CA ASP A 31 -5.88 -17.81 -0.65
C ASP A 31 -5.77 -16.29 -0.80
N LEU A 32 -6.66 -15.52 -0.15
CA LEU A 32 -6.51 -14.08 -0.04
C LEU A 32 -5.23 -13.74 0.75
N ILE A 33 -5.04 -14.38 1.91
CA ILE A 33 -3.85 -14.18 2.76
C ILE A 33 -2.58 -14.52 1.97
N LYS A 34 -2.53 -15.67 1.27
CA LYS A 34 -1.41 -16.03 0.40
C LYS A 34 -1.15 -14.98 -0.68
N SER A 35 -2.20 -14.45 -1.33
CA SER A 35 -2.06 -13.47 -2.41
C SER A 35 -1.48 -12.14 -1.91
N ILE A 36 -1.82 -11.76 -0.68
CA ILE A 36 -1.29 -10.62 0.06
C ILE A 36 0.16 -10.86 0.45
N CYS A 37 0.44 -12.01 1.07
CA CYS A 37 1.77 -12.34 1.56
C CYS A 37 2.77 -12.51 0.41
N LYS A 38 2.35 -12.96 -0.77
CA LYS A 38 3.20 -12.96 -1.98
C LYS A 38 3.66 -11.56 -2.39
N GLN A 39 2.91 -10.54 -1.99
CA GLN A 39 3.29 -9.15 -2.23
C GLN A 39 4.09 -8.56 -1.07
N SER A 40 4.14 -9.17 0.12
CA SER A 40 4.96 -8.66 1.23
C SER A 40 6.44 -8.85 0.97
N GLN A 41 7.27 -8.08 1.66
CA GLN A 41 8.74 -8.29 1.62
C GLN A 41 9.15 -9.57 2.35
N ASP A 42 8.35 -10.00 3.32
CA ASP A 42 8.58 -11.20 4.12
C ASP A 42 7.32 -12.06 4.12
N TYR A 43 7.32 -13.09 3.26
CA TYR A 43 6.19 -13.99 3.05
C TYR A 43 5.89 -14.80 4.31
N ASP A 44 6.93 -15.35 4.94
CA ASP A 44 6.80 -16.24 6.10
C ASP A 44 6.31 -15.47 7.33
N PHE A 45 6.83 -14.26 7.55
CA PHE A 45 6.33 -13.37 8.59
C PHE A 45 4.86 -13.02 8.36
N CYS A 46 4.48 -12.72 7.12
CA CYS A 46 3.10 -12.41 6.77
C CYS A 46 2.17 -13.61 7.03
N MET A 47 2.54 -14.81 6.56
CA MET A 47 1.76 -16.02 6.79
C MET A 47 1.65 -16.37 8.27
N THR A 48 2.72 -16.19 9.02
CA THR A 48 2.72 -16.43 10.48
C THR A 48 1.91 -15.38 11.23
N SER A 49 1.90 -14.13 10.76
CA SER A 49 1.17 -13.05 11.45
C SER A 49 -0.32 -13.06 11.14
N LEU A 50 -0.69 -13.29 9.87
CA LEU A 50 -2.07 -13.20 9.41
C LEU A 50 -2.72 -14.58 9.30
N GLY A 51 -2.01 -15.58 8.78
CA GLY A 51 -2.55 -16.90 8.53
C GLY A 51 -2.84 -17.72 9.78
N THR A 52 -2.25 -17.37 10.93
CA THR A 52 -2.54 -18.01 12.22
C THR A 52 -3.41 -17.15 13.14
N ASP A 53 -3.74 -15.92 12.74
CA ASP A 53 -4.61 -15.06 13.54
C ASP A 53 -6.07 -15.41 13.22
N PRO A 54 -6.86 -15.89 14.21
CA PRO A 54 -8.24 -16.31 13.97
C PRO A 54 -9.15 -15.17 13.48
N ARG A 55 -8.73 -13.92 13.69
CA ARG A 55 -9.47 -12.75 13.18
C ARG A 55 -9.33 -12.61 11.66
N SER A 56 -8.40 -13.33 11.03
CA SER A 56 -8.16 -13.26 9.59
C SER A 56 -9.11 -14.12 8.75
N GLU A 57 -9.65 -15.22 9.30
CA GLU A 57 -10.41 -16.27 8.58
C GLU A 57 -11.65 -15.77 7.82
N THR A 58 -12.20 -14.62 8.22
CA THR A 58 -13.45 -14.08 7.64
C THR A 58 -13.30 -12.65 7.13
N THR A 59 -12.05 -12.18 6.99
CA THR A 59 -11.79 -10.78 6.69
C THR A 59 -11.46 -10.52 5.22
N ASP A 60 -12.02 -9.43 4.70
CA ASP A 60 -11.59 -8.88 3.43
C ASP A 60 -10.20 -8.19 3.58
N VAL A 61 -9.69 -7.65 2.48
CA VAL A 61 -8.42 -6.89 2.43
C VAL A 61 -8.34 -5.82 3.52
N ARG A 62 -9.46 -5.16 3.83
CA ARG A 62 -9.52 -4.14 4.88
C ARG A 62 -9.46 -4.77 6.26
N GLY A 63 -10.18 -5.86 6.51
CA GLY A 63 -10.11 -6.57 7.77
C GLY A 63 -8.70 -7.11 8.05
N LEU A 64 -8.01 -7.65 7.04
CA LEU A 64 -6.59 -8.04 7.16
C LEU A 64 -5.66 -6.85 7.46
N ALA A 65 -5.95 -5.67 6.90
CA ALA A 65 -5.24 -4.43 7.26
C ALA A 65 -5.48 -4.06 8.74
N MET A 66 -6.70 -4.20 9.24
CA MET A 66 -7.04 -3.94 10.65
C MET A 66 -6.39 -4.96 11.60
N VAL A 67 -6.31 -6.23 11.20
CA VAL A 67 -5.57 -7.27 11.95
C VAL A 67 -4.09 -6.89 12.04
N SER A 68 -3.46 -6.53 10.92
CA SER A 68 -2.07 -6.07 10.87
C SER A 68 -1.84 -4.86 11.78
N ALA A 69 -2.74 -3.88 11.74
CA ALA A 69 -2.70 -2.69 12.58
C ALA A 69 -2.83 -3.02 14.07
N SER A 70 -3.72 -3.93 14.42
CA SER A 70 -3.90 -4.39 15.80
C SER A 70 -2.67 -5.13 16.32
N LEU A 71 -2.07 -6.02 15.51
CA LEU A 71 -0.82 -6.71 15.87
C LEU A 71 0.31 -5.72 16.10
N ALA A 72 0.40 -4.66 15.29
CA ALA A 72 1.40 -3.60 15.47
C ALA A 72 1.18 -2.85 16.78
N VAL A 73 -0.06 -2.45 17.07
CA VAL A 73 -0.41 -1.78 18.35
C VAL A 73 -0.01 -2.64 19.55
N ILE A 74 -0.32 -3.94 19.53
CA ILE A 74 0.07 -4.87 20.61
C ILE A 74 1.59 -4.91 20.77
N GLN A 75 2.34 -5.12 19.67
CA GLN A 75 3.81 -5.13 19.71
C GLN A 75 4.40 -3.83 20.26
N ILE A 76 3.84 -2.68 19.86
CA ILE A 76 4.29 -1.36 20.33
C ILE A 76 4.00 -1.20 21.82
N GLN A 77 2.80 -1.59 22.28
CA GLN A 77 2.42 -1.55 23.70
C GLN A 77 3.32 -2.44 24.56
N ASP A 78 3.60 -3.67 24.11
CA ASP A 78 4.48 -4.62 24.80
C ASP A 78 5.92 -4.10 24.89
N THR A 79 6.37 -3.36 23.88
CA THR A 79 7.71 -2.75 23.87
C THR A 79 7.75 -1.54 24.80
N LEU A 80 6.79 -0.62 24.66
CA LEU A 80 6.66 0.57 25.51
C LEU A 80 6.55 0.17 27.00
N GLY A 81 5.79 -0.88 27.31
CA GLY A 81 5.64 -1.38 28.68
C GLY A 81 6.92 -1.95 29.30
N ARG A 82 7.89 -2.40 28.49
CA ARG A 82 9.19 -2.92 28.97
C ARG A 82 10.25 -1.83 29.18
N ILE A 83 10.16 -0.71 28.47
CA ILE A 83 11.17 0.37 28.53
C ILE A 83 11.43 0.83 29.98
N PRO A 84 10.42 1.06 30.85
CA PRO A 84 10.67 1.46 32.23
C PRO A 84 11.50 0.47 33.04
N ASP A 85 11.32 -0.83 32.82
CA ASP A 85 12.09 -1.86 33.52
C ASP A 85 13.51 -2.01 32.97
N ILE A 86 13.69 -1.81 31.66
CA ILE A 86 15.02 -1.70 31.04
C ILE A 86 15.77 -0.49 31.63
N ILE A 87 15.11 0.65 31.78
CA ILE A 87 15.69 1.85 32.40
C ILE A 87 16.16 1.56 33.83
N LYS A 88 15.34 0.91 34.66
CA LYS A 88 15.71 0.57 36.06
C LYS A 88 16.94 -0.34 36.14
N GLN A 89 17.14 -1.20 35.15
CA GLN A 89 18.26 -2.15 35.10
C GLN A 89 19.52 -1.55 34.44
N THR A 90 19.40 -0.38 33.81
CA THR A 90 20.50 0.27 33.08
C THR A 90 21.33 1.12 34.02
N THR A 91 22.64 0.86 34.07
CA THR A 91 23.57 1.61 34.93
C THR A 91 24.21 2.82 34.24
N ASP A 92 24.31 2.81 32.91
CA ASP A 92 24.89 3.91 32.15
C ASP A 92 23.92 5.10 32.09
N PRO A 93 24.28 6.28 32.64
CA PRO A 93 23.42 7.47 32.62
C PRO A 93 23.08 7.95 31.20
N VAL A 94 23.97 7.74 30.22
CA VAL A 94 23.73 8.12 28.82
C VAL A 94 22.66 7.22 28.22
N ALA A 95 22.77 5.90 28.41
CA ALA A 95 21.75 4.95 28.00
C ALA A 95 20.39 5.19 28.68
N VAL A 96 20.36 5.51 29.98
CA VAL A 96 19.11 5.87 30.69
C VAL A 96 18.42 7.07 30.03
N ARG A 97 19.17 8.12 29.70
CA ARG A 97 18.61 9.30 29.02
C ARG A 97 18.09 8.95 27.62
N ARG A 98 18.85 8.18 26.84
CA ARG A 98 18.46 7.72 25.49
C ARG A 98 17.19 6.87 25.54
N LEU A 99 17.07 5.97 26.51
CA LEU A 99 15.86 5.17 26.73
C LEU A 99 14.65 6.03 27.10
N GLY A 100 14.83 7.10 27.87
CA GLY A 100 13.75 8.05 28.14
C GLY A 100 13.28 8.81 26.89
N VAL A 101 14.17 9.09 25.92
CA VAL A 101 13.77 9.62 24.61
C VAL A 101 12.98 8.57 23.83
N CYS A 102 13.48 7.33 23.78
CA CYS A 102 12.78 6.22 23.15
C CYS A 102 11.40 5.95 23.75
N GLU A 103 11.21 6.10 25.06
CA GLU A 103 9.91 5.97 25.72
C GLU A 103 8.89 6.97 25.15
N ASN A 104 9.29 8.24 25.01
CA ASN A 104 8.44 9.28 24.41
C ASN A 104 8.17 9.02 22.93
N ASP A 105 9.19 8.58 22.17
CA ASP A 105 9.03 8.22 20.76
C ASP A 105 8.07 7.03 20.60
N TYR A 106 8.15 6.02 21.48
CA TYR A 106 7.26 4.86 21.47
C TYR A 106 5.83 5.18 21.90
N ASP A 107 5.62 6.11 22.83
CA ASP A 107 4.28 6.62 23.16
C ASP A 107 3.64 7.35 21.97
N GLY A 108 4.41 8.20 21.30
CA GLY A 108 3.97 8.84 20.07
C GLY A 108 3.71 7.84 18.93
N LEU A 109 4.54 6.81 18.82
CA LEU A 109 4.38 5.70 17.87
C LEU A 109 3.07 4.95 18.11
N LEU A 110 2.76 4.67 19.38
CA LEU A 110 1.50 4.06 19.78
C LEU A 110 0.30 4.91 19.34
N GLY A 111 0.34 6.22 19.59
CA GLY A 111 -0.71 7.15 19.15
C GLY A 111 -0.89 7.14 17.61
N ASN A 112 0.21 7.11 16.87
CA ASN A 112 0.19 7.01 15.40
C ASN A 112 -0.44 5.69 14.92
N PHE A 113 -0.08 4.54 15.49
CA PHE A 113 -0.65 3.26 15.06
C PHE A 113 -2.13 3.08 15.48
N GLN A 114 -2.54 3.64 16.62
CA GLN A 114 -3.95 3.73 16.97
C GLN A 114 -4.75 4.60 16.00
N ASN A 115 -4.18 5.73 15.56
CA ASN A 115 -4.77 6.56 14.51
C ASN A 115 -4.82 5.82 13.16
N ALA A 116 -3.77 5.08 12.81
CA ALA A 116 -3.74 4.25 11.60
C ALA A 116 -4.83 3.17 11.62
N PHE A 117 -5.07 2.53 12.78
CA PHE A 117 -6.17 1.58 12.97
C PHE A 117 -7.53 2.23 12.71
N ARG A 118 -7.80 3.39 13.33
CA ARG A 118 -9.05 4.16 13.12
C ARG A 118 -9.22 4.63 11.68
N ALA A 119 -8.14 5.09 11.04
CA ALA A 119 -8.17 5.49 9.64
C ALA A 119 -8.49 4.30 8.73
N THR A 120 -7.90 3.14 9.01
CA THR A 120 -8.17 1.88 8.29
C THR A 120 -9.62 1.45 8.46
N SER A 121 -10.17 1.54 9.68
CA SER A 121 -11.59 1.25 9.92
C SER A 121 -12.52 2.25 9.21
N ASN A 122 -12.07 3.46 8.92
CA ASN A 122 -12.86 4.46 8.20
C ASN A 122 -12.62 4.46 6.69
N ASN A 123 -11.86 3.50 6.14
CA ASN A 123 -11.41 3.47 4.74
C ASN A 123 -10.57 4.70 4.33
N ALA A 124 -10.02 5.44 5.29
CA ALA A 124 -9.15 6.58 5.09
C ALA A 124 -7.70 6.08 4.88
N PHE A 125 -7.45 5.40 3.77
CA PHE A 125 -6.16 4.74 3.51
C PHE A 125 -4.99 5.72 3.34
N GLN A 126 -5.24 6.95 2.90
CA GLN A 126 -4.18 7.96 2.83
C GLN A 126 -3.72 8.38 4.23
N ASP A 127 -4.68 8.59 5.14
CA ASP A 127 -4.39 8.89 6.54
C ASP A 127 -3.70 7.71 7.22
N THR A 128 -4.13 6.48 6.91
CA THR A 128 -3.46 5.26 7.39
C THR A 128 -1.98 5.26 7.01
N VAL A 129 -1.66 5.49 5.73
CA VAL A 129 -0.27 5.52 5.25
C VAL A 129 0.52 6.64 5.91
N LYS A 130 -0.10 7.82 6.08
CA LYS A 130 0.52 8.96 6.78
C LYS A 130 0.86 8.59 8.22
N PHE A 131 -0.10 8.10 9.00
CA PHE A 131 0.14 7.72 10.39
C PHE A 131 1.19 6.62 10.54
N VAL A 132 1.17 5.60 9.66
CA VAL A 132 2.20 4.54 9.69
C VAL A 132 3.59 5.09 9.34
N ARG A 133 3.69 6.05 8.40
CA ARG A 133 4.96 6.71 8.08
C ARG A 133 5.46 7.56 9.24
N ASP A 134 4.58 8.35 9.84
CA ASP A 134 4.92 9.24 10.95
C ASP A 134 5.33 8.41 12.19
N GLY A 135 4.65 7.29 12.46
CA GLY A 135 5.07 6.32 13.48
C GLY A 135 6.41 5.65 13.17
N ALA A 136 6.62 5.19 11.93
CA ALA A 136 7.90 4.60 11.52
C ALA A 136 9.09 5.56 11.72
N LYS A 137 8.87 6.88 11.60
CA LYS A 137 9.89 7.88 11.91
C LYS A 137 10.28 7.86 13.39
N GLN A 138 9.33 7.69 14.30
CA GLN A 138 9.61 7.65 15.75
C GLN A 138 10.44 6.43 16.15
N VAL A 139 10.23 5.29 15.49
CA VAL A 139 11.12 4.13 15.64
C VAL A 139 12.56 4.50 15.25
N VAL A 140 12.74 5.18 14.12
CA VAL A 140 14.06 5.63 13.65
C VAL A 140 14.67 6.67 14.59
N ASP A 141 13.88 7.64 15.07
CA ASP A 141 14.33 8.69 15.98
C ASP A 141 14.89 8.09 17.30
N CYS A 142 14.21 7.06 17.84
CA CYS A 142 14.69 6.30 19.00
C CYS A 142 16.05 5.64 18.73
N HIS A 143 16.28 5.07 17.55
CA HIS A 143 17.60 4.50 17.22
C HIS A 143 18.68 5.56 17.05
N ASP A 144 18.32 6.68 16.45
CA ASP A 144 19.28 7.74 16.16
C ASP A 144 19.76 8.43 17.44
N ILE A 145 18.99 8.43 18.53
CA ILE A 145 19.46 8.96 19.81
C ILE A 145 20.62 8.13 20.39
N PHE A 146 20.70 6.83 20.09
CA PHE A 146 21.84 5.97 20.51
C PHE A 146 23.16 6.28 19.79
N ARG A 147 23.12 7.15 18.78
CA ARG A 147 24.28 7.66 18.05
C ARG A 147 24.66 9.10 18.44
N LYS A 148 23.91 9.72 19.36
CA LYS A 148 24.07 11.13 19.78
C LYS A 148 24.52 11.24 21.24
N ASP A 149 25.24 12.31 21.57
CA ASP A 149 25.59 12.70 22.95
C ASP A 149 26.35 11.63 23.76
N GLY A 150 27.24 10.88 23.10
CA GLY A 150 28.08 9.87 23.74
C GLY A 150 28.60 8.82 22.76
N PRO A 151 29.22 7.73 23.25
CA PRO A 151 29.61 6.61 22.41
C PRO A 151 28.42 6.04 21.64
N ILE A 152 28.67 5.63 20.41
CA ILE A 152 27.69 4.92 19.60
C ILE A 152 27.37 3.60 20.29
N ALA A 153 26.09 3.35 20.50
CA ALA A 153 25.60 2.10 21.07
C ALA A 153 24.38 1.62 20.27
N THR A 154 23.95 0.41 20.58
CA THR A 154 22.73 -0.18 20.03
C THR A 154 21.61 -0.07 21.08
N SER A 155 20.40 0.21 20.62
CA SER A 155 19.23 0.25 21.49
C SER A 155 18.91 -1.15 22.04
N PRO A 156 18.64 -1.32 23.35
CA PRO A 156 18.21 -2.59 23.93
C PRO A 156 16.90 -3.15 23.35
N ILE A 157 16.12 -2.32 22.64
CA ILE A 157 14.83 -2.70 22.03
C ILE A 157 14.91 -2.89 20.51
N GLU A 158 16.11 -2.90 19.90
CA GLU A 158 16.29 -3.01 18.43
C GLU A 158 15.56 -4.22 17.81
N GLY A 159 15.47 -5.33 18.53
CA GLY A 159 14.78 -6.52 18.04
C GLY A 159 13.27 -6.33 17.83
N ASP A 160 12.65 -5.42 18.59
CA ASP A 160 11.21 -5.17 18.54
C ASP A 160 10.80 -4.34 17.32
N ASP A 161 11.69 -3.44 16.88
CA ASP A 161 11.46 -2.51 15.79
C ASP A 161 11.25 -3.21 14.46
N VAL A 162 12.00 -4.29 14.21
CA VAL A 162 11.89 -5.10 13.00
C VAL A 162 10.46 -5.61 12.84
N LYS A 163 9.83 -6.07 13.93
CA LYS A 163 8.46 -6.57 13.91
C LYS A 163 7.45 -5.45 13.65
N VAL A 164 7.65 -4.27 14.24
CA VAL A 164 6.82 -3.09 13.96
C VAL A 164 6.90 -2.69 12.48
N PHE A 165 8.10 -2.66 11.90
CA PHE A 165 8.27 -2.32 10.48
C PHE A 165 7.65 -3.35 9.53
N LYS A 166 7.78 -4.65 9.83
CA LYS A 166 7.13 -5.68 9.02
C LYS A 166 5.61 -5.56 9.07
N LEU A 167 5.01 -5.33 10.25
CA LEU A 167 3.56 -5.12 10.37
C LEU A 167 3.09 -3.84 9.66
N ALA A 168 3.87 -2.75 9.79
CA ALA A 168 3.64 -1.50 9.07
C ALA A 168 3.64 -1.67 7.55
N GLU A 169 4.51 -2.53 7.02
CA GLU A 169 4.58 -2.86 5.61
C GLU A 169 3.32 -3.60 5.13
N LEU A 170 2.84 -4.58 5.91
CA LEU A 170 1.58 -5.28 5.63
C LEU A 170 0.41 -4.32 5.56
N MET A 171 0.31 -3.36 6.48
CA MET A 171 -0.76 -2.33 6.47
C MET A 171 -0.75 -1.48 5.19
N LYS A 172 0.44 -1.08 4.72
CA LYS A 172 0.58 -0.22 3.53
C LYS A 172 0.21 -0.93 2.22
N LYS A 173 0.49 -2.24 2.12
CA LYS A 173 0.28 -3.00 0.87
C LYS A 173 -1.17 -3.35 0.58
N GLN A 174 -2.03 -3.45 1.59
CA GLN A 174 -3.46 -3.72 1.40
C GLN A 174 -4.20 -2.67 0.55
N LYS A 175 -3.64 -1.45 0.45
CA LYS A 175 -4.19 -0.36 -0.39
C LYS A 175 -4.28 -0.74 -1.88
N PHE A 176 -3.32 -1.51 -2.40
CA PHE A 176 -3.24 -1.81 -3.83
C PHE A 176 -4.40 -2.69 -4.32
N LEU A 177 -4.86 -3.61 -3.47
CA LEU A 177 -5.94 -4.54 -3.81
C LEU A 177 -7.33 -3.89 -3.75
N ALA A 178 -7.57 -3.01 -2.78
CA ALA A 178 -8.85 -2.30 -2.63
C ALA A 178 -9.14 -1.29 -3.76
N PHE A 179 -8.09 -0.78 -4.43
CA PHE A 179 -8.25 0.15 -5.55
C PHE A 179 -8.59 -0.57 -6.87
N SER A 180 -8.22 -1.85 -7.00
CA SER A 180 -8.47 -2.64 -8.21
C SER A 180 -9.96 -2.92 -8.42
N THR A 181 -10.71 -3.22 -7.36
CA THR A 181 -12.15 -3.55 -7.44
C THR A 181 -13.00 -2.34 -7.80
N LYS A 182 -12.68 -1.15 -7.28
CA LYS A 182 -13.38 0.10 -7.65
C LYS A 182 -13.14 0.46 -9.11
N LYS A 183 -11.92 0.30 -9.63
CA LYS A 183 -11.60 0.59 -11.04
C LYS A 183 -12.39 -0.31 -12.00
N CYS A 184 -12.56 -1.59 -11.68
CA CYS A 184 -13.39 -2.49 -12.47
C CYS A 184 -14.87 -2.09 -12.49
N PHE A 185 -15.40 -1.60 -11.36
CA PHE A 185 -16.79 -1.15 -11.26
C PHE A 185 -17.07 0.06 -12.17
N TRP A 186 -16.20 1.07 -12.15
CA TRP A 186 -16.36 2.25 -13.02
C TRP A 186 -16.10 1.93 -14.50
N ALA A 187 -15.18 1.01 -14.81
CA ALA A 187 -14.97 0.53 -16.18
C ALA A 187 -16.22 -0.22 -16.72
N ALA A 188 -16.85 -1.05 -15.89
CA ALA A 188 -18.08 -1.76 -16.27
C ALA A 188 -19.28 -0.79 -16.43
N LEU A 189 -19.40 0.23 -15.57
CA LEU A 189 -20.46 1.24 -15.68
C LEU A 189 -20.31 2.10 -16.95
N LEU A 190 -19.08 2.46 -17.34
CA LEU A 190 -18.79 3.18 -18.59
C LEU A 190 -19.09 2.34 -19.82
N LEU A 191 -18.82 1.03 -19.79
CA LEU A 191 -19.20 0.11 -20.87
C LEU A 191 -20.73 -0.01 -20.99
N PHE A 192 -21.44 -0.06 -19.86
CA PHE A 192 -22.91 -0.16 -19.84
C PHE A 192 -23.59 1.09 -20.42
N THR A 193 -23.17 2.29 -20.02
CA THR A 193 -23.72 3.55 -20.55
C THR A 193 -23.42 3.76 -22.03
N TYR A 194 -22.29 3.26 -22.52
CA TYR A 194 -21.92 3.31 -23.95
C TYR A 194 -22.80 2.40 -24.82
N THR A 195 -23.09 1.16 -24.38
CA THR A 195 -23.95 0.23 -25.15
C THR A 195 -25.41 0.70 -25.28
N HIS A 196 -25.88 1.54 -24.35
CA HIS A 196 -27.24 2.08 -24.34
C HIS A 196 -27.37 3.41 -25.11
N ASN A 197 -26.26 4.09 -25.43
CA ASN A 197 -26.25 5.36 -26.15
C ASN A 197 -25.64 5.20 -27.56
N ALA A 198 -26.09 4.17 -28.29
CA ALA A 198 -25.70 3.92 -29.67
C ALA A 198 -26.37 4.94 -30.62
N GLY A 199 -25.80 6.14 -30.65
CA GLY A 199 -26.06 7.17 -31.64
C GLY A 199 -24.75 7.87 -31.98
N SER A 200 -24.18 7.52 -33.14
CA SER A 200 -23.08 8.19 -33.88
C SER A 200 -21.61 7.77 -33.66
N LEU A 201 -21.05 7.18 -34.73
CA LEU A 201 -19.76 7.47 -35.38
C LEU A 201 -18.44 7.49 -34.56
N LEU A 202 -18.29 6.66 -33.52
CA LEU A 202 -16.97 6.44 -32.90
C LEU A 202 -16.68 4.96 -32.54
N SER A 203 -17.18 4.01 -33.34
CA SER A 203 -17.04 2.57 -33.09
C SER A 203 -15.71 1.96 -33.56
N SER A 204 -14.93 2.67 -34.39
CA SER A 204 -13.72 2.12 -35.02
C SER A 204 -12.43 2.33 -34.24
N LEU A 205 -12.40 3.19 -33.22
CA LEU A 205 -11.16 3.54 -32.49
C LEU A 205 -10.90 2.73 -31.21
N LEU A 206 -11.87 1.95 -30.70
CA LEU A 206 -11.75 1.31 -29.37
C LEU A 206 -11.78 -0.22 -29.38
N SER A 207 -11.87 -0.88 -30.54
CA SER A 207 -11.64 -2.33 -30.63
C SER A 207 -10.21 -2.72 -30.20
N SER A 208 -9.30 -1.75 -30.12
CA SER A 208 -7.92 -1.94 -29.66
C SER A 208 -7.75 -1.90 -28.14
N LEU A 209 -8.77 -1.55 -27.35
CA LEU A 209 -8.63 -1.35 -25.90
C LEU A 209 -9.21 -2.50 -25.03
N VAL A 210 -9.84 -3.51 -25.64
CA VAL A 210 -10.45 -4.64 -24.93
C VAL A 210 -9.68 -5.93 -25.21
N LEU A 211 -8.42 -5.96 -24.80
CA LEU A 211 -7.68 -7.21 -24.58
C LEU A 211 -6.75 -7.00 -23.37
N CYS A 212 -7.28 -7.21 -22.17
CA CYS A 212 -6.43 -7.55 -21.03
C CYS A 212 -7.22 -8.33 -19.98
N SER A 213 -7.24 -9.66 -20.13
CA SER A 213 -7.25 -10.60 -18.99
C SER A 213 -6.97 -12.02 -19.47
N SER A 214 -5.72 -12.47 -19.38
CA SER A 214 -5.31 -13.45 -18.35
C SER A 214 -3.87 -13.96 -18.58
N ALA A 215 -3.14 -14.00 -17.47
CA ALA A 215 -1.93 -14.75 -17.11
C ALA A 215 -0.94 -15.27 -18.18
N GLY A 216 0.33 -14.87 -18.02
CA GLY A 216 1.50 -15.69 -18.40
C GLY A 216 2.59 -14.98 -19.19
N ALA A 217 3.77 -14.85 -18.56
CA ALA A 217 5.10 -14.64 -19.15
C ALA A 217 5.35 -13.40 -20.05
N GLY A 218 6.17 -12.47 -19.52
CA GLY A 218 7.17 -11.71 -20.28
C GLY A 218 6.70 -10.85 -21.45
N SER A 219 6.21 -9.63 -21.16
CA SER A 219 6.30 -8.51 -22.09
C SER A 219 5.99 -7.19 -21.38
N LEU A 220 6.89 -6.20 -21.48
CA LEU A 220 6.64 -4.81 -21.11
C LEU A 220 5.47 -4.28 -21.94
N PHE A 221 4.34 -3.99 -21.30
CA PHE A 221 3.29 -3.18 -21.89
C PHE A 221 2.95 -2.01 -20.97
N LEU A 222 3.35 -0.81 -21.42
CA LEU A 222 3.03 0.48 -20.83
C LEU A 222 1.53 0.74 -20.98
N CYS A 223 0.78 0.57 -19.90
CA CYS A 223 -0.61 1.00 -19.84
C CYS A 223 -0.65 2.48 -19.44
N TRP A 224 -0.81 3.38 -20.42
CA TRP A 224 -1.06 4.80 -20.17
C TRP A 224 -2.48 4.98 -19.62
N CYS A 225 -2.61 5.28 -18.32
CA CYS A 225 -3.82 5.81 -17.74
C CYS A 225 -3.83 7.34 -17.90
N TRP A 226 -4.73 7.88 -18.72
CA TRP A 226 -5.09 9.29 -18.68
C TRP A 226 -5.81 9.62 -17.36
N PHE A 227 -5.20 10.45 -16.50
CA PHE A 227 -5.75 11.74 -16.07
C PHE A 227 -4.73 12.51 -15.19
N PHE A 228 -4.37 13.72 -15.65
CA PHE A 228 -3.60 14.82 -15.03
C PHE A 228 -2.11 14.62 -14.69
N ILE A 229 -1.23 15.02 -15.63
CA ILE A 229 -0.20 16.09 -15.53
C ILE A 229 0.25 16.37 -16.99
N PRO A 230 0.30 17.63 -17.49
CA PRO A 230 0.81 17.91 -18.82
C PRO A 230 2.34 18.00 -18.75
N LEU A 231 3.07 16.98 -19.22
CA LEU A 231 4.46 17.18 -19.63
C LEU A 231 4.50 17.39 -21.14
N LEU A 232 4.86 18.61 -21.51
CA LEU A 232 5.18 19.02 -22.87
C LEU A 232 6.46 18.28 -23.31
N VAL A 233 6.37 17.38 -24.30
CA VAL A 233 7.55 16.84 -24.97
C VAL A 233 7.46 17.18 -26.45
N ILE A 234 8.32 18.10 -26.87
CA ILE A 234 8.59 18.45 -28.25
C ILE A 234 9.45 17.31 -28.83
N CYS A 235 8.98 16.64 -29.88
CA CYS A 235 9.84 15.81 -30.72
C CYS A 235 10.54 16.69 -31.75
N SER A 236 11.86 16.67 -31.80
CA SER A 236 12.64 17.08 -32.97
C SER A 236 13.58 15.95 -33.37
N SER A 237 13.54 15.61 -34.66
CA SER A 237 14.27 14.49 -35.25
C SER A 237 15.72 14.86 -35.57
N ALA A 238 16.62 13.99 -35.12
CA ALA A 238 17.94 13.65 -35.66
C ALA A 238 19.07 14.70 -35.67
N SER A 239 20.17 14.27 -35.04
CA SER A 239 21.60 14.48 -35.35
C SER A 239 22.41 15.26 -34.31
N ALA A 240 23.49 14.60 -33.88
CA ALA A 240 24.70 15.08 -33.18
C ALA A 240 24.54 15.78 -31.82
N GLY A 241 25.30 15.28 -30.84
CA GLY A 241 25.83 16.09 -29.74
C GLY A 241 25.01 16.07 -28.44
N SER A 242 25.66 15.56 -27.39
CA SER A 242 25.48 15.70 -25.94
C SER A 242 24.39 16.61 -25.33
N LEU A 243 23.89 16.14 -24.15
CA LEU A 243 23.26 16.88 -23.03
C LEU A 243 21.82 17.41 -23.29
N PHE A 244 20.85 17.42 -22.37
CA PHE A 244 20.84 17.77 -20.94
C PHE A 244 19.75 17.00 -20.15
N LEU A 245 19.99 16.80 -18.85
CA LEU A 245 18.98 16.43 -17.85
C LEU A 245 18.10 17.65 -17.50
N PHE A 246 16.84 17.42 -17.15
CA PHE A 246 16.15 18.21 -16.12
C PHE A 246 15.39 17.30 -15.16
N SER A 247 15.79 17.39 -13.90
CA SER A 247 15.03 16.96 -12.72
C SER A 247 14.27 18.18 -12.19
N THR A 248 13.03 18.01 -11.74
CA THR A 248 12.35 19.01 -10.92
C THR A 248 12.08 18.42 -9.54
N GLU A 249 13.12 18.44 -8.70
CA GLU A 249 13.00 18.61 -7.26
C GLU A 249 13.79 19.88 -6.89
N GLU A 250 13.10 20.91 -6.40
CA GLU A 250 13.67 21.79 -5.39
C GLU A 250 13.78 20.93 -4.11
N VAL A 251 14.89 20.79 -3.39
CA VAL A 251 15.90 21.77 -2.97
C VAL A 251 17.24 21.06 -2.67
N SER A 252 18.33 21.71 -3.11
CA SER A 252 19.70 21.68 -2.56
C SER A 252 20.59 20.43 -2.73
N GLY A 253 21.41 20.47 -3.79
CA GLY A 253 22.86 20.56 -3.62
C GLY A 253 23.69 19.27 -3.70
N SER A 254 24.41 19.15 -4.82
CA SER A 254 25.75 18.54 -5.02
C SER A 254 25.78 17.32 -5.95
N LEU A 255 26.33 17.59 -7.14
CA LEU A 255 26.48 16.74 -8.31
C LEU A 255 27.75 15.88 -8.21
N PHE A 256 27.67 14.57 -8.46
CA PHE A 256 28.82 13.73 -8.83
C PHE A 256 28.49 12.94 -10.10
N LEU A 257 29.26 13.24 -11.17
CA LEU A 257 29.28 12.50 -12.43
C LEU A 257 30.36 11.42 -12.36
N LEU A 258 30.03 10.19 -12.75
CA LEU A 258 31.00 9.19 -13.18
C LEU A 258 30.55 8.60 -14.52
N SER A 259 31.29 8.99 -15.55
CA SER A 259 31.25 8.52 -16.93
C SER A 259 31.96 7.17 -17.07
N THR A 260 31.84 6.59 -18.26
CA THR A 260 32.53 5.44 -18.91
C THR A 260 31.59 4.26 -19.12
N THR A 261 31.51 3.64 -20.30
CA THR A 261 32.24 3.73 -21.58
C THR A 261 31.34 3.16 -22.66
#